data_AF-A0A0J1C113-F1
#
_entry.id   AF-A0A0J1C113-F1
#
_cell.length_a   1.000
_cell.length_b   1.000
_cell.length_c   1.000
_cell.angle_alpha   90.00
_cell.angle_beta   90.00
_cell.angle_gamma   90.00
#
_symmetry.space_group_name_H-M   'P 1'
#
loop_
_entity.id
_entity.type
_entity.pdbx_description
1 polymer ?
#
loop_
_entity_poly.entity_id
_entity_poly.type
_entity_poly.pdbx_seq_one_letter_code
_entity_poly.pdbx_strand_id
1 'polypeptide(L)'
;MYDSDEALEAKGLSGKSGYDIAGPSNAFIGRQIKAGAYQKLDRSLITNYKNINPKLLELMQEVDPGNEYAVPFFWGTNAFAINVNRVKNVLGTDKLPNSQWDLVFNPEYTAKLK
;
A
#
# COMPACT_ATOMS: atom_id res chain seq x y z
N MET A 1 9.82 13.34 2.84
CA MET A 1 8.87 12.20 2.83
C MET A 1 7.50 12.81 3.06
N TYR A 2 6.50 12.55 2.22
CA TYR A 2 5.13 13.03 2.51
C TYR A 2 4.47 12.06 3.47
N ASP A 3 3.66 12.60 4.37
CA ASP A 3 2.94 11.82 5.37
C ASP A 3 1.73 11.08 4.79
N SER A 4 1.34 11.37 3.54
CA SER A 4 0.24 10.68 2.85
C SER A 4 0.32 10.76 1.32
N ASP A 5 -0.35 9.82 0.65
CA ASP A 5 -0.44 9.74 -0.82
C ASP A 5 -1.23 10.93 -1.41
N GLU A 6 -2.17 11.52 -0.66
CA GLU A 6 -2.94 12.70 -1.06
C GLU A 6 -2.05 13.93 -1.20
N ALA A 7 -1.11 14.12 -0.26
CA ALA A 7 -0.16 15.23 -0.34
C ALA A 7 0.81 15.08 -1.53
N LEU A 8 1.16 13.83 -1.88
CA LEU A 8 1.94 13.53 -3.06
C LEU A 8 1.15 13.82 -4.35
N GLU A 9 -0.11 13.42 -4.41
CA GLU A 9 -0.99 13.66 -5.57
C GLU A 9 -1.16 15.16 -5.86
N ALA A 10 -1.44 15.96 -4.83
CA ALA A 10 -1.63 17.40 -4.97
C ALA A 10 -0.40 18.09 -5.58
N LYS A 11 0.82 17.65 -5.22
CA LYS A 11 2.05 18.22 -5.80
C LYS A 11 2.41 17.63 -7.15
N GLY A 12 2.23 16.32 -7.36
CA GLY A 12 2.50 15.67 -8.65
C GLY A 12 1.68 16.29 -9.78
N LEU A 13 0.40 16.55 -9.52
CA LEU A 13 -0.52 17.13 -10.51
C LEU A 13 -0.36 18.65 -10.69
N SER A 14 0.33 19.34 -9.78
CA SER A 14 0.60 20.78 -9.91
C SER A 14 1.70 21.13 -10.93
N GLY A 15 2.40 20.13 -11.48
CA GLY A 15 3.45 20.30 -12.49
C GLY A 15 4.79 20.86 -11.96
N LYS A 16 4.91 21.10 -10.65
CA LYS A 16 6.13 21.59 -9.98
C LYS A 16 6.39 20.85 -8.67
N SER A 17 6.36 19.52 -8.72
CA SER A 17 6.57 18.69 -7.54
C SER A 17 7.95 18.96 -6.89
N GLY A 18 8.97 19.23 -7.72
CA GLY A 18 10.36 19.39 -7.28
C GLY A 18 11.05 18.06 -6.96
N TYR A 19 10.47 16.93 -7.40
CA TYR A 19 11.01 15.59 -7.17
C TYR A 19 11.20 14.84 -8.47
N ASP A 20 12.30 14.10 -8.55
CA ASP A 20 12.61 13.21 -9.68
C ASP A 20 11.96 11.83 -9.55
N ILE A 21 11.77 11.35 -8.31
CA ILE A 21 11.18 10.04 -7.99
C ILE A 21 10.15 10.18 -6.87
N ALA A 22 9.03 9.49 -7.01
CA ALA A 22 7.97 9.38 -6.02
C ALA A 22 7.62 7.91 -5.76
N GLY A 23 7.04 7.62 -4.59
CA GLY A 23 6.59 6.27 -4.23
C GLY A 23 5.10 6.24 -3.87
N PRO A 24 4.18 6.45 -4.84
CA PRO A 24 2.75 6.35 -4.59
C PRO A 24 2.33 4.89 -4.33
N SER A 25 1.28 4.68 -3.54
CA SER A 25 0.65 3.36 -3.46
C SER A 25 -0.17 3.02 -4.72
N ASN A 26 -0.48 1.73 -4.89
CA ASN A 26 -1.30 1.25 -6.01
C ASN A 26 -2.69 1.90 -6.06
N ALA A 27 -3.23 2.34 -4.93
CA ALA A 27 -4.53 3.02 -4.87
C ALA A 27 -4.52 4.39 -5.57
N PHE A 28 -3.34 5.00 -5.75
CA PHE A 28 -3.17 6.35 -6.29
C PHE A 28 -2.55 6.36 -7.68
N ILE A 29 -1.58 5.47 -7.91
CA ILE A 29 -0.75 5.54 -9.12
C ILE A 29 -1.56 5.46 -10.42
N GLY A 30 -2.60 4.62 -10.47
CA GLY A 30 -3.37 4.43 -11.70
C GLY A 30 -4.13 5.68 -12.16
N ARG A 31 -4.66 6.49 -11.24
CA ARG A 31 -5.30 7.77 -11.59
C ARG A 31 -4.28 8.87 -11.88
N GLN A 32 -3.14 8.86 -11.20
CA GLN A 32 -2.05 9.80 -11.44
C GLN A 32 -1.39 9.58 -12.82
N ILE A 33 -1.22 8.33 -13.25
CA ILE A 33 -0.80 7.97 -14.62
C ILE A 33 -1.80 8.53 -15.63
N LYS A 34 -3.11 8.28 -15.43
CA LYS A 34 -4.17 8.80 -16.32
C LYS A 34 -4.20 10.33 -16.40
N ALA A 35 -3.84 11.00 -15.30
CA ALA A 35 -3.75 12.46 -15.24
C ALA A 35 -2.42 13.02 -15.79
N GLY A 36 -1.50 12.17 -16.28
CA GLY A 36 -0.24 12.59 -16.90
C GLY A 36 0.83 13.02 -15.90
N ALA A 37 0.76 12.57 -14.64
CA ALA A 37 1.71 12.95 -13.60
C ALA A 37 3.13 12.38 -13.80
N TYR A 38 3.27 11.35 -14.64
CA TYR A 38 4.51 10.59 -14.79
C TYR A 38 4.93 10.44 -16.26
N GLN A 39 6.23 10.43 -16.49
CA GLN A 39 6.81 9.99 -17.76
C GLN A 39 6.90 8.47 -17.81
N LYS A 40 6.93 7.90 -19.02
CA LYS A 40 7.23 6.47 -19.21
C LYS A 40 8.67 6.16 -18.81
N LEU A 41 8.88 4.99 -18.23
CA LEU A 41 10.20 4.49 -17.89
C LEU A 41 10.93 4.00 -19.15
N ASP A 42 12.18 4.43 -19.33
CA ASP A 42 13.10 3.75 -20.23
C ASP A 42 13.71 2.54 -19.53
N ARG A 43 13.14 1.36 -19.76
CA ARG A 43 13.63 0.10 -19.15
C ARG A 43 15.02 -0.30 -19.60
N SER A 44 15.51 0.21 -20.73
CA SER A 44 16.88 -0.08 -21.16
C SER A 44 17.93 0.48 -20.18
N LEU A 45 17.56 1.52 -19.43
CA LEU A 45 18.39 2.13 -18.39
C LEU A 45 18.28 1.40 -17.04
N ILE A 46 17.32 0.48 -16.88
CA ILE A 46 17.09 -0.30 -15.65
C ILE A 46 17.55 -1.74 -15.89
N THR A 47 18.86 -1.94 -15.96
CA THR A 47 19.47 -3.26 -16.29
C THR A 47 19.09 -4.38 -15.31
N ASN A 48 18.64 -4.01 -14.10
CA ASN A 48 18.17 -4.92 -13.06
C ASN A 48 16.66 -5.19 -13.09
N TYR A 49 15.91 -4.66 -14.06
CA TYR A 49 14.45 -4.84 -14.15
C TYR A 49 14.05 -6.33 -14.19
N LYS A 50 14.90 -7.17 -14.76
CA LYS A 50 14.75 -8.64 -14.78
C LYS A 50 14.67 -9.30 -13.39
N ASN A 51 15.10 -8.62 -12.33
CA ASN A 51 15.10 -9.15 -10.97
C ASN A 51 13.75 -8.96 -10.26
N ILE A 52 12.82 -8.21 -10.85
CA ILE A 52 11.50 -7.98 -10.27
C ILE A 52 10.69 -9.27 -10.33
N ASN A 53 10.01 -9.61 -9.23
CA ASN A 53 9.12 -10.75 -9.18
C ASN A 53 8.02 -10.62 -10.26
N PRO A 54 7.93 -11.55 -11.23
CA PRO A 54 6.95 -11.48 -12.32
C PRO A 54 5.49 -11.39 -11.83
N LYS A 55 5.18 -11.96 -10.66
CA LYS A 55 3.83 -11.90 -10.10
C LYS A 55 3.45 -10.49 -9.66
N LEU A 56 4.41 -9.71 -9.16
CA LEU A 56 4.17 -8.30 -8.82
C LEU A 56 3.93 -7.47 -10.07
N LEU A 57 4.65 -7.75 -11.17
CA LEU A 57 4.43 -7.09 -12.45
C LEU A 57 3.05 -7.39 -13.03
N GLU A 58 2.58 -8.63 -12.91
CA GLU A 58 1.23 -9.03 -13.30
C GLU A 58 0.16 -8.28 -12.51
N LEU A 59 0.29 -8.21 -11.17
CA LEU A 59 -0.64 -7.45 -10.32
C LEU A 59 -0.66 -5.96 -10.66
N MET A 60 0.49 -5.39 -11.03
CA MET A 60 0.59 -3.99 -11.42
C MET A 60 -0.14 -3.67 -12.72
N GLN A 61 -0.49 -4.65 -13.57
CA GLN A 61 -1.21 -4.41 -14.83
C GLN A 61 -2.57 -3.72 -14.62
N GLU A 62 -3.19 -3.90 -13.45
CA GLU A 62 -4.47 -3.27 -13.12
C GLU A 62 -4.38 -1.74 -13.01
N VAL A 63 -3.20 -1.23 -12.60
CA VAL A 63 -2.99 0.20 -12.32
C VAL A 63 -1.98 0.85 -13.27
N ASP A 64 -1.07 0.08 -13.85
CA ASP A 64 -0.08 0.48 -14.84
C ASP A 64 -0.01 -0.59 -15.96
N PRO A 65 -0.97 -0.58 -16.91
CA PRO A 65 -1.00 -1.53 -18.02
C PRO A 65 0.29 -1.49 -18.82
N GLY A 66 0.87 -2.65 -19.08
CA GLY A 66 2.18 -2.77 -19.71
C GLY A 66 3.36 -2.48 -18.79
N ASN A 67 3.15 -2.10 -17.52
CA ASN A 67 4.15 -1.66 -16.52
C ASN A 67 5.01 -0.46 -16.99
N GLU A 68 4.43 0.48 -17.74
CA GLU A 68 5.19 1.49 -18.49
C GLU A 68 5.71 2.64 -17.62
N TYR A 69 5.17 2.83 -16.41
CA TYR A 69 5.40 4.03 -15.61
C TYR A 69 6.02 3.74 -14.24
N ALA A 70 5.87 2.53 -13.71
CA ALA A 70 6.20 2.23 -12.31
C ALA A 70 7.05 0.96 -12.13
N VAL A 71 7.87 0.96 -11.08
CA VAL A 71 8.63 -0.22 -10.61
C VAL A 71 8.13 -0.61 -9.22
N PRO A 72 7.71 -1.87 -8.98
CA PRO A 72 7.38 -2.35 -7.64
C PRO A 72 8.57 -2.22 -6.69
N PHE A 73 8.39 -1.53 -5.56
CA PHE A 73 9.44 -1.33 -4.57
C PHE A 73 9.22 -2.20 -3.33
N PHE A 74 8.12 -1.96 -2.59
CA PHE A 74 7.67 -2.80 -1.48
C PHE A 74 6.18 -3.08 -1.62
N TRP A 75 5.76 -4.22 -1.06
CA TRP A 75 4.37 -4.60 -0.99
C TRP A 75 4.11 -5.28 0.35
N GLY A 76 2.84 -5.30 0.75
CA GLY A 76 2.40 -5.94 1.97
C GLY A 76 0.89 -6.05 2.02
N THR A 77 0.41 -6.63 3.11
CA THR A 77 -1.01 -6.72 3.41
C THR A 77 -1.32 -5.85 4.62
N ASN A 78 -2.43 -5.12 4.58
CA ASN A 78 -2.95 -4.46 5.78
C ASN A 78 -3.48 -5.53 6.73
N ALA A 79 -2.87 -5.63 7.92
CA ALA A 79 -3.22 -6.59 8.95
C ALA A 79 -3.26 -5.92 10.32
N PHE A 80 -3.85 -6.58 11.30
CA PHE A 80 -3.86 -6.09 12.68
C PHE A 80 -2.66 -6.62 13.46
N ALA A 81 -1.93 -5.72 14.12
CA ALA A 81 -0.97 -6.08 15.15
C ALA A 81 -1.69 -6.19 16.50
N ILE A 82 -1.71 -7.38 17.09
CA ILE A 82 -2.47 -7.67 18.32
C ILE A 82 -1.52 -7.93 19.49
N ASN A 83 -1.71 -7.19 20.59
CA ASN A 83 -1.10 -7.54 21.87
C ASN A 83 -1.93 -8.63 22.54
N VAL A 84 -1.52 -9.88 22.33
CA VAL A 84 -2.25 -11.08 22.81
C VAL A 84 -2.47 -11.06 24.33
N ASN A 85 -1.46 -10.65 25.11
CA ASN A 85 -1.56 -10.61 26.56
C ASN A 85 -2.61 -9.62 27.03
N ARG A 86 -2.62 -8.41 26.44
CA ARG A 86 -3.62 -7.39 26.76
C ARG A 86 -5.04 -7.86 26.39
N VAL A 87 -5.20 -8.49 25.22
CA VAL A 87 -6.51 -9.00 24.79
C VAL A 87 -7.03 -10.06 25.76
N LYS A 88 -6.21 -11.06 26.11
CA LYS A 88 -6.60 -12.11 27.06
C LYS A 88 -7.01 -11.56 28.42
N ASN A 89 -6.24 -10.60 28.95
CA ASN A 89 -6.54 -9.95 30.23
C ASN A 89 -7.87 -9.20 30.19
N VAL A 90 -8.14 -8.45 29.11
CA VAL A 90 -9.39 -7.69 28.95
C VAL A 90 -10.60 -8.59 28.73
N LEU A 91 -10.43 -9.69 27.97
CA LEU A 91 -11.51 -10.62 27.70
C LEU A 91 -11.74 -11.63 28.85
N GLY A 92 -10.83 -11.69 29.82
CA GLY A 92 -10.90 -12.64 30.94
C GLY A 92 -10.80 -14.10 30.50
N THR A 93 -10.19 -14.36 29.34
CA THR A 93 -10.07 -15.70 28.78
C THR A 93 -8.77 -15.87 27.99
N ASP A 94 -8.21 -17.07 28.02
CA ASP A 94 -7.08 -17.46 27.19
C ASP A 94 -7.44 -17.74 25.73
N LYS A 95 -8.74 -17.85 25.42
CA LYS A 95 -9.22 -18.17 24.08
C LYS A 95 -9.47 -16.89 23.27
N LEU A 96 -8.68 -16.69 22.22
CA LEU A 96 -8.94 -15.67 21.21
C LEU A 96 -10.08 -16.11 20.27
N PRO A 97 -10.81 -15.17 19.64
CA PRO A 97 -11.78 -15.52 18.61
C PRO A 97 -11.10 -16.25 17.44
N ASN A 98 -11.87 -17.07 16.74
CA ASN A 98 -11.37 -17.84 15.58
C ASN A 98 -10.87 -16.90 14.46
N SER A 99 -11.50 -15.73 14.32
CA SER A 99 -11.08 -14.68 13.41
C SER A 99 -10.51 -13.50 14.20
N GLN A 100 -9.28 -13.09 13.89
CA GLN A 100 -8.68 -11.89 14.48
C GLN A 100 -9.43 -10.60 14.08
N TRP A 101 -10.14 -10.63 12.96
CA TRP A 101 -10.99 -9.52 12.53
C TRP A 101 -12.12 -9.24 13.53
N ASP A 102 -12.57 -10.25 14.28
CA ASP A 102 -13.62 -10.08 15.28
C ASP A 102 -13.16 -9.16 16.43
N LEU A 103 -11.87 -9.12 16.74
CA LEU A 103 -11.34 -8.22 17.78
C LEU A 103 -11.55 -6.74 17.44
N VAL A 104 -11.64 -6.42 16.14
CA VAL A 104 -11.77 -5.04 15.64
C VAL A 104 -13.19 -4.72 15.17
N PHE A 105 -13.90 -5.71 14.60
CA PHE A 105 -15.18 -5.48 13.94
C PHE A 105 -16.39 -6.12 14.62
N ASN A 106 -16.22 -7.01 15.60
CA ASN A 106 -17.35 -7.55 16.36
C ASN A 106 -17.54 -6.72 17.65
N PRO A 107 -18.70 -6.04 17.81
CA PRO A 107 -18.96 -5.19 18.97
C PRO A 107 -18.80 -5.87 20.33
N GLU A 108 -19.03 -7.19 20.43
CA GLU A 108 -18.85 -7.95 21.66
C GLU A 108 -17.41 -7.86 22.19
N TYR A 109 -16.42 -7.93 21.30
CA TYR A 109 -15.01 -7.81 21.62
C TYR A 109 -14.56 -6.36 21.60
N THR A 110 -14.93 -5.60 20.57
CA THR A 110 -14.49 -4.21 20.40
C THR A 110 -14.93 -3.31 21.56
N ALA A 111 -16.13 -3.52 22.13
CA ALA A 111 -16.58 -2.75 23.29
C ALA A 111 -15.69 -2.94 24.52
N LYS A 112 -15.09 -4.14 24.67
CA LYS A 112 -14.18 -4.46 25.77
C LYS A 112 -12.76 -3.96 25.51
N LEU A 113 -12.34 -3.94 24.24
CA LEU A 113 -10.96 -3.63 23.80
C LEU A 113 -10.68 -2.15 23.50
N LYS A 114 -11.62 -1.25 23.79
CA LYS A 114 -11.41 0.20 23.66
C LYS A 114 -10.29 0.72 24.56
#